data_AF-A0AAJ6YZ90-F1
#
_entry.id   AF-A0AAJ6YZ90-F1
#
_cell.length_a   1.000
_cell.length_b   1.000
_cell.length_c   1.000
_cell.angle_alpha   90.00
_cell.angle_beta   90.00
_cell.angle_gamma   90.00
#
_symmetry.space_group_name_H-M   'P 1'
#
loop_
_entity.id
_entity.type
_entity.pdbx_description
1 polymer ?
#
loop_
_entity_poly.entity_id
_entity_poly.type
_entity_poly.pdbx_seq_one_letter_code
_entity_poly.pdbx_strand_id
1 'polypeptide(L)'
;MWRPSIPLLRKVVLPSIKDNVKFSKTFFSTRNRLPKSTAKLTLVSASVGVLIGAGYGGYTHYVVNSKKRPKLTLNEEYAFLNEAPPYQAHYKVINESDSSNLQLVLFQYRTCPFCCKVRSYLDSKGISYEIVEVDAVLRQAIKWSAYKKVPILLAKVDGGYQQLMDSSAIISALETYFRDKNSQLTEIVKFYPLSRYTNDDGKSMTDITNKYFVMHNSSVPDQKERMEEKEEREWRQWADSVLVHTLSPNVYRTPGEALATFKWFEEVGGWKQSFPGWECALMVYGGAAAMWMIAKRLKKRHNLQDDVRHSLYNAADAWIDAVKKKGSKFLGGDQPNLADVTVYGVLSSIEGCQAFQDLRNNTDIGKWYDEMKNNIASKKGRVLSVHAKN
;
A
#
# COMPACT_ATOMS: atom_id res chain seq x y z
N MET A 1 -32.04 -34.75 -40.81
CA MET A 1 -33.17 -35.64 -41.16
C MET A 1 -34.23 -35.46 -40.08
N TRP A 2 -35.44 -34.90 -40.28
CA TRP A 2 -36.17 -34.49 -41.49
C TRP A 2 -36.90 -33.13 -41.29
N ARG A 3 -37.13 -32.41 -42.40
CA ARG A 3 -38.27 -31.47 -42.67
C ARG A 3 -39.17 -32.19 -43.71
N PRO A 4 -40.44 -31.81 -44.05
CA PRO A 4 -41.08 -30.48 -44.08
C PRO A 4 -42.30 -30.42 -43.12
N SER A 5 -43.41 -29.64 -43.23
CA SER A 5 -44.04 -28.86 -44.31
C SER A 5 -44.86 -27.66 -43.81
N ILE A 6 -45.34 -26.82 -44.75
CA ILE A 6 -46.30 -25.71 -44.58
C ILE A 6 -47.31 -25.81 -45.74
N PRO A 7 -48.56 -25.33 -45.58
CA PRO A 7 -49.23 -24.66 -46.70
C PRO A 7 -49.62 -23.20 -46.38
N LEU A 8 -49.22 -22.30 -47.27
CA LEU A 8 -49.88 -21.02 -47.58
C LEU A 8 -51.27 -21.33 -48.22
N LEU A 9 -52.26 -20.44 -48.41
CA LEU A 9 -52.30 -18.98 -48.55
C LEU A 9 -53.79 -18.56 -48.57
N ARG A 10 -54.19 -17.40 -48.02
CA ARG A 10 -55.07 -16.47 -48.77
C ARG A 10 -55.01 -15.04 -48.23
N LYS A 11 -54.76 -14.10 -49.15
CA LYS A 11 -54.85 -12.65 -48.93
C LYS A 11 -56.30 -12.17 -49.07
N VAL A 12 -56.67 -11.16 -48.29
CA VAL A 12 -57.66 -10.14 -48.67
C VAL A 12 -57.03 -8.78 -48.33
N VAL A 13 -57.27 -7.76 -49.17
CA VAL A 13 -56.44 -6.55 -49.27
C VAL A 13 -57.32 -5.32 -49.55
N LEU A 14 -57.03 -4.22 -48.83
CA LEU A 14 -57.45 -2.81 -49.09
C LEU A 14 -58.95 -2.46 -48.84
N PRO A 15 -59.30 -1.15 -48.63
CA PRO A 15 -58.51 0.06 -48.97
C PRO A 15 -58.16 1.03 -47.82
N SER A 16 -57.29 1.98 -48.17
CA SER A 16 -56.81 3.10 -47.35
C SER A 16 -57.45 4.41 -47.81
N ILE A 17 -57.77 5.33 -46.90
CA ILE A 17 -57.99 6.75 -47.20
C ILE A 17 -57.25 7.61 -46.16
N LYS A 18 -56.51 8.62 -46.64
CA LYS A 18 -55.99 9.74 -45.84
C LYS A 18 -56.98 10.91 -45.93
N ASP A 19 -57.16 11.70 -44.88
CA ASP A 19 -56.56 13.05 -44.77
C ASP A 19 -57.13 13.92 -43.63
N ASN A 20 -56.22 14.39 -42.77
CA ASN A 20 -56.03 15.76 -42.26
C ASN A 20 -57.14 16.70 -41.68
N VAL A 21 -56.67 17.59 -40.78
CA VAL A 21 -57.27 18.85 -40.21
C VAL A 21 -58.51 18.68 -39.29
N LYS A 22 -58.53 19.09 -38.01
CA LYS A 22 -58.20 20.42 -37.43
C LYS A 22 -57.84 20.38 -35.93
N PHE A 23 -56.96 21.31 -35.55
CA PHE A 23 -56.67 21.70 -34.17
C PHE A 23 -57.81 22.55 -33.59
N SER A 24 -58.23 22.32 -32.35
CA SER A 24 -58.95 23.35 -31.56
C SER A 24 -58.52 23.30 -30.09
N LYS A 25 -58.33 24.48 -29.50
CA LYS A 25 -58.02 24.65 -28.08
C LYS A 25 -59.34 24.88 -27.33
N THR A 26 -59.55 24.23 -26.19
CA THR A 26 -60.08 24.94 -25.00
C THR A 26 -59.78 24.20 -23.69
N PHE A 27 -59.51 25.02 -22.68
CA PHE A 27 -59.30 24.69 -21.27
C PHE A 27 -60.47 23.91 -20.65
N PHE A 28 -60.18 23.12 -19.61
CA PHE A 28 -60.98 23.17 -18.38
C PHE A 28 -60.11 23.01 -17.11
N SER A 29 -60.61 23.57 -16.01
CA SER A 29 -59.84 23.87 -14.80
C SER A 29 -60.00 22.83 -13.68
N THR A 30 -59.07 22.91 -12.73
CA THR A 30 -58.88 22.13 -11.50
C THR A 30 -60.13 21.73 -10.69
N ARG A 31 -60.11 20.51 -10.12
CA ARG A 31 -60.34 20.34 -8.67
C ARG A 31 -59.69 19.07 -8.09
N ASN A 32 -59.09 19.20 -6.89
CA ASN A 32 -58.35 18.14 -6.19
C ASN A 32 -59.26 17.15 -5.44
N ARG A 33 -58.86 15.86 -5.41
CA ARG A 33 -58.93 15.00 -4.21
C ARG A 33 -57.71 14.07 -4.15
N LEU A 34 -56.94 14.15 -3.06
CA LEU A 34 -55.82 13.26 -2.72
C LEU A 34 -56.26 12.15 -1.76
N PRO A 35 -55.77 10.90 -1.90
CA PRO A 35 -55.61 9.98 -0.78
C PRO A 35 -54.24 10.16 -0.09
N LYS A 36 -54.16 9.70 1.16
CA LYS A 36 -53.07 9.99 2.12
C LYS A 36 -51.86 9.04 1.99
N SER A 37 -50.68 9.65 1.87
CA SER A 37 -49.59 9.59 2.86
C SER A 37 -48.63 8.38 2.97
N THR A 38 -47.50 8.45 2.24
CA THR A 38 -46.25 7.71 2.53
C THR A 38 -44.97 8.54 2.29
N ALA A 39 -45.05 9.87 2.41
CA ALA A 39 -44.00 10.82 1.96
C ALA A 39 -43.13 11.43 3.10
N LYS A 40 -42.79 10.67 4.15
CA LYS A 40 -41.94 11.15 5.27
C LYS A 40 -40.58 10.45 5.45
N LEU A 41 -40.21 9.49 4.60
CA LEU A 41 -38.95 8.72 4.75
C LEU A 41 -37.92 8.91 3.61
N THR A 42 -38.12 9.86 2.68
CA THR A 42 -37.29 10.00 1.47
C THR A 42 -36.52 11.32 1.35
N LEU A 43 -36.77 12.31 2.22
CA LEU A 43 -36.23 13.67 2.03
C LEU A 43 -34.98 13.99 2.88
N VAL A 44 -34.73 13.25 3.96
CA VAL A 44 -33.58 13.48 4.87
C VAL A 44 -32.29 12.82 4.34
N SER A 45 -32.39 11.70 3.63
CA SER A 45 -31.24 10.99 3.06
C SER A 45 -30.64 11.70 1.84
N ALA A 46 -31.48 12.30 0.99
CA ALA A 46 -31.04 13.02 -0.20
C ALA A 46 -30.27 14.32 0.13
N SER A 47 -30.70 15.06 1.15
CA SER A 47 -30.10 16.34 1.53
C SER A 47 -28.68 16.21 2.08
N VAL A 48 -28.40 15.18 2.90
CA VAL A 48 -27.05 14.96 3.46
C VAL A 48 -26.06 14.52 2.37
N GLY A 49 -26.48 13.64 1.45
CA GLY A 49 -25.63 13.16 0.36
C GLY A 49 -25.20 14.28 -0.60
N VAL A 50 -26.10 15.21 -0.92
CA VAL A 50 -25.80 16.35 -1.81
C VAL A 50 -24.85 17.36 -1.16
N LEU A 51 -25.00 17.64 0.15
CA LEU A 51 -24.13 18.58 0.86
C LEU A 51 -22.68 18.06 0.97
N ILE A 52 -22.49 16.77 1.24
CA ILE A 52 -21.16 16.15 1.27
C ILE A 52 -20.52 16.12 -0.13
N GLY A 53 -21.31 15.79 -1.17
CA GLY A 53 -20.84 15.76 -2.56
C GLY A 53 -20.40 17.13 -3.08
N ALA A 54 -21.19 18.18 -2.82
CA ALA A 54 -20.87 19.54 -3.24
C ALA A 54 -19.64 20.10 -2.51
N GLY A 55 -19.52 19.87 -1.20
CA GLY A 55 -18.36 20.32 -0.42
C GLY A 55 -17.04 19.69 -0.90
N TYR A 56 -17.04 18.40 -1.19
CA TYR A 56 -15.85 17.71 -1.71
C TYR A 56 -15.50 18.15 -3.14
N GLY A 57 -16.50 18.34 -4.00
CA GLY A 57 -16.31 18.82 -5.38
C GLY A 57 -15.77 20.25 -5.46
N GLY A 58 -16.28 21.16 -4.63
CA GLY A 58 -15.79 22.55 -4.57
C GLY A 58 -14.34 22.63 -4.06
N TYR A 59 -14.00 21.85 -3.02
CA TYR A 59 -12.65 21.79 -2.47
C TYR A 59 -11.63 21.30 -3.50
N THR A 60 -11.92 20.21 -4.23
CA THR A 60 -10.99 19.69 -5.24
C THR A 60 -10.82 20.62 -6.44
N HIS A 61 -11.89 21.32 -6.87
CA HIS A 61 -11.79 22.28 -7.98
C HIS A 61 -10.98 23.53 -7.62
N TYR A 62 -11.06 24.01 -6.37
CA TYR A 62 -10.25 25.15 -5.90
C TYR A 62 -8.75 24.81 -5.84
N VAL A 63 -8.39 23.66 -5.25
CA VAL A 63 -7.00 23.21 -5.10
C VAL A 63 -6.30 23.03 -6.45
N VAL A 64 -7.00 22.56 -7.49
CA VAL A 64 -6.43 22.31 -8.83
C VAL A 64 -6.03 23.59 -9.58
N ASN A 65 -6.70 24.72 -9.32
CA ASN A 65 -6.50 25.96 -10.11
C ASN A 65 -5.54 26.98 -9.47
N SER A 66 -5.23 26.90 -8.17
CA SER A 66 -4.36 27.88 -7.49
C SER A 66 -2.87 27.51 -7.54
N LYS A 67 -2.27 27.48 -8.73
CA LYS A 67 -0.84 27.13 -8.91
C LYS A 67 0.09 28.24 -8.37
N LYS A 68 0.72 28.00 -7.22
CA LYS A 68 1.92 28.72 -6.74
C LYS A 68 3.13 27.78 -6.77
N ARG A 69 4.31 28.33 -7.06
CA ARG A 69 5.57 27.54 -7.10
C ARG A 69 5.86 26.92 -5.72
N PRO A 70 6.33 25.66 -5.66
CA PRO A 70 6.64 25.01 -4.39
C PRO A 70 7.82 25.70 -3.69
N LYS A 71 7.69 25.93 -2.37
CA LYS A 71 8.83 26.24 -1.50
C LYS A 71 9.42 24.93 -1.01
N LEU A 72 10.73 24.76 -1.19
CA LEU A 72 11.53 23.70 -0.59
C LEU A 72 12.11 24.21 0.73
N THR A 73 11.99 23.44 1.80
CA THR A 73 12.69 23.68 3.06
C THR A 73 13.59 22.49 3.33
N LEU A 74 14.89 22.76 3.40
CA LEU A 74 15.96 21.79 3.56
C LEU A 74 16.39 21.72 5.03
N ASN A 75 16.82 20.55 5.49
CA ASN A 75 17.45 20.33 6.81
C ASN A 75 16.52 20.59 8.02
N GLU A 76 15.38 19.90 8.09
CA GLU A 76 14.79 19.62 9.40
C GLU A 76 15.48 18.44 10.08
N GLU A 77 15.54 18.45 11.40
CA GLU A 77 16.06 17.34 12.21
C GLU A 77 15.05 16.20 12.34
N TYR A 78 15.56 14.98 12.59
CA TYR A 78 14.70 13.86 12.95
C TYR A 78 14.07 14.06 14.32
N ALA A 79 12.86 13.55 14.51
CA ALA A 79 12.22 13.57 15.83
C ALA A 79 12.99 12.67 16.81
N PHE A 80 13.52 13.28 17.87
CA PHE A 80 14.06 12.62 19.05
C PHE A 80 13.04 12.74 20.19
N LEU A 81 12.83 11.66 20.94
CA LEU A 81 11.94 11.63 22.09
C LEU A 81 12.72 11.27 23.35
N ASN A 82 12.68 12.14 24.37
CA ASN A 82 13.36 11.88 25.65
C ASN A 82 12.75 10.67 26.38
N GLU A 83 11.47 10.38 26.14
CA GLU A 83 10.72 9.27 26.74
C GLU A 83 10.01 8.45 25.67
N ALA A 84 9.72 7.18 25.97
CA ALA A 84 8.92 6.34 25.09
C ALA A 84 7.48 6.89 24.98
N PRO A 85 6.89 7.03 23.78
CA PRO A 85 5.49 7.38 23.67
C PRO A 85 4.62 6.24 24.21
N PRO A 86 3.40 6.53 24.72
CA PRO A 86 2.50 5.47 25.18
C PRO A 86 2.09 4.57 24.00
N TYR A 87 2.51 3.31 24.04
CA TYR A 87 2.15 2.28 23.06
C TYR A 87 1.93 0.92 23.74
N GLN A 88 1.27 0.00 23.03
CA GLN A 88 1.05 -1.38 23.46
C GLN A 88 1.55 -2.33 22.35
N ALA A 89 2.64 -3.06 22.64
CA ALA A 89 3.16 -4.07 21.73
C ALA A 89 2.15 -5.22 21.61
N HIS A 90 1.79 -5.60 20.39
CA HIS A 90 0.88 -6.70 20.10
C HIS A 90 1.61 -8.04 20.17
N TYR A 91 2.80 -8.10 19.56
CA TYR A 91 3.72 -9.23 19.63
C TYR A 91 5.17 -8.73 19.53
N LYS A 92 6.12 -9.57 19.92
CA LYS A 92 7.56 -9.37 19.72
C LYS A 92 8.10 -10.46 18.80
N VAL A 93 9.14 -10.14 18.06
CA VAL A 93 10.03 -11.10 17.40
C VAL A 93 11.31 -11.10 18.21
N ILE A 94 11.67 -12.25 18.80
CA ILE A 94 12.87 -12.39 19.64
C ILE A 94 13.79 -13.43 19.01
N ASN A 95 15.02 -13.03 18.71
CA ASN A 95 16.10 -13.91 18.32
C ASN A 95 17.14 -13.94 19.43
N GLU A 96 17.42 -15.12 19.98
CA GLU A 96 18.40 -15.31 21.07
C GLU A 96 19.84 -15.08 20.58
N SER A 97 20.07 -15.14 19.26
CA SER A 97 21.34 -14.83 18.60
C SER A 97 21.50 -13.36 18.19
N ASP A 98 20.56 -12.47 18.55
CA ASP A 98 20.63 -11.05 18.20
C ASP A 98 21.74 -10.34 18.99
N SER A 99 22.72 -9.81 18.26
CA SER A 99 23.88 -9.07 18.79
C SER A 99 23.88 -7.60 18.34
N SER A 100 22.75 -7.08 17.86
CA SER A 100 22.61 -5.70 17.39
C SER A 100 22.70 -4.65 18.50
N ASN A 101 22.42 -5.05 19.75
CA ASN A 101 22.19 -4.19 20.91
C ASN A 101 21.08 -3.13 20.73
N LEU A 102 20.23 -3.28 19.70
CA LEU A 102 19.12 -2.36 19.43
C LEU A 102 17.84 -2.81 20.15
N GLN A 103 17.12 -1.85 20.75
CA GLN A 103 15.74 -2.07 21.18
C GLN A 103 14.82 -1.33 20.20
N LEU A 104 14.14 -2.11 19.35
CA LEU A 104 13.37 -1.60 18.21
C LEU A 104 11.86 -1.81 18.38
N VAL A 105 11.08 -0.78 18.06
CA VAL A 105 9.60 -0.82 18.08
C VAL A 105 9.07 -0.36 16.72
N LEU A 106 8.48 -1.28 15.96
CA LEU A 106 7.96 -1.02 14.62
C LEU A 106 6.43 -0.79 14.66
N PHE A 107 6.03 0.44 14.38
CA PHE A 107 4.63 0.82 14.15
C PHE A 107 4.30 0.58 12.68
N GLN A 108 3.36 -0.32 12.40
CA GLN A 108 3.06 -0.78 11.05
C GLN A 108 1.56 -0.98 10.75
N TYR A 109 1.27 -1.24 9.47
CA TYR A 109 0.16 -2.12 9.11
C TYR A 109 0.77 -3.43 8.61
N ARG A 110 0.35 -4.57 9.18
CA ARG A 110 0.84 -5.91 8.83
C ARG A 110 0.97 -6.16 7.32
N THR A 111 -0.03 -5.78 6.52
CA THR A 111 -0.10 -6.04 5.07
C THR A 111 0.32 -4.86 4.19
N CYS A 112 0.95 -3.83 4.74
CA CYS A 112 1.49 -2.73 3.93
C CYS A 112 2.85 -3.11 3.32
N PRO A 113 3.08 -2.97 1.99
CA PRO A 113 4.36 -3.33 1.35
C PRO A 113 5.56 -2.62 1.97
N PHE A 114 5.43 -1.35 2.33
CA PHE A 114 6.49 -0.59 3.00
C PHE A 114 6.83 -1.13 4.39
N CYS A 115 5.84 -1.68 5.11
CA CYS A 115 6.04 -2.29 6.43
C CYS A 115 6.60 -3.71 6.30
N CYS A 116 6.08 -4.50 5.35
CA CYS A 116 6.64 -5.80 4.99
C CYS A 116 8.13 -5.67 4.62
N LYS A 117 8.51 -4.64 3.86
CA LYS A 117 9.91 -4.34 3.51
C LYS A 117 10.82 -4.20 4.74
N VAL A 118 10.42 -3.40 5.73
CA VAL A 118 11.18 -3.24 6.99
C VAL A 118 11.20 -4.54 7.80
N ARG A 119 10.08 -5.28 7.89
CA ARG A 119 10.05 -6.58 8.57
C ARG A 119 10.95 -7.61 7.90
N SER A 120 10.91 -7.74 6.57
CA SER A 120 11.78 -8.63 5.82
C SER A 120 13.25 -8.29 6.02
N TYR A 121 13.60 -7.00 6.13
CA TYR A 121 14.95 -6.58 6.51
C TYR A 121 15.33 -7.04 7.92
N LEU A 122 14.54 -6.69 8.94
CA LEU A 122 14.81 -7.07 10.33
C LEU A 122 14.89 -8.60 10.51
N ASP A 123 13.96 -9.34 9.89
CA ASP A 123 13.95 -10.81 9.87
C ASP A 123 15.20 -11.37 9.15
N SER A 124 15.61 -10.79 8.02
CA SER A 124 16.79 -11.24 7.24
C SER A 124 18.14 -11.00 7.95
N LYS A 125 18.17 -10.05 8.89
CA LYS A 125 19.32 -9.76 9.75
C LYS A 125 19.22 -10.45 11.11
N GLY A 126 18.10 -11.14 11.39
CA GLY A 126 17.85 -11.82 12.66
C GLY A 126 17.72 -10.88 13.86
N ILE A 127 17.26 -9.64 13.65
CA ILE A 127 17.15 -8.63 14.70
C ILE A 127 15.84 -8.84 15.49
N SER A 128 15.89 -8.60 16.79
CA SER A 128 14.72 -8.61 17.69
C SER A 128 13.99 -7.28 17.66
N TYR A 129 12.66 -7.31 17.61
CA TYR A 129 11.85 -6.10 17.55
C TYR A 129 10.42 -6.31 18.10
N GLU A 130 9.84 -5.24 18.64
CA GLU A 130 8.44 -5.17 19.04
C GLU A 130 7.57 -4.67 17.88
N ILE A 131 6.32 -5.10 17.83
CA ILE A 131 5.34 -4.64 16.84
C ILE A 131 4.15 -3.98 17.50
N VAL A 132 3.82 -2.80 16.99
CA VAL A 132 2.57 -2.09 17.26
C VAL A 132 1.79 -2.04 15.94
N GLU A 133 0.70 -2.80 15.86
CA GLU A 133 -0.23 -2.65 14.74
C GLU A 133 -0.98 -1.32 14.91
N VAL A 134 -1.04 -0.54 13.84
CA VAL A 134 -1.68 0.76 13.79
C VAL A 134 -3.07 0.59 13.17
N ASP A 135 -4.10 1.11 13.81
CA ASP A 135 -5.43 1.21 13.20
C ASP A 135 -5.38 2.10 11.94
N ALA A 136 -5.83 1.61 10.78
CA ALA A 136 -5.72 2.33 9.51
C ALA A 136 -6.62 3.59 9.41
N VAL A 137 -7.71 3.63 10.20
CA VAL A 137 -8.76 4.64 10.24
C VAL A 137 -8.45 5.72 11.27
N LEU A 138 -8.34 5.35 12.55
CA LEU A 138 -8.18 6.22 13.71
C LEU A 138 -6.70 6.52 14.05
N ARG A 139 -5.77 5.65 13.62
CA ARG A 139 -4.30 5.79 13.73
C ARG A 139 -3.81 6.20 15.13
N GLN A 140 -4.50 5.72 16.17
CA GLN A 140 -4.31 6.20 17.54
C GLN A 140 -2.86 5.99 18.02
N ALA A 141 -2.30 4.81 17.72
CA ALA A 141 -0.94 4.41 18.06
C ALA A 141 0.18 5.30 17.49
N ILE A 142 -0.11 6.20 16.53
CA ILE A 142 0.86 7.16 15.96
C ILE A 142 0.39 8.63 16.11
N LYS A 143 -0.57 8.91 17.02
CA LYS A 143 -1.02 10.28 17.28
C LYS A 143 0.08 11.18 17.85
N TRP A 144 1.04 10.62 18.59
CA TRP A 144 2.20 11.32 19.16
C TRP A 144 3.19 11.84 18.10
N SER A 145 3.40 11.13 16.98
CA SER A 145 4.37 11.53 15.96
C SER A 145 3.81 12.62 15.03
N ALA A 146 4.62 13.61 14.65
CA ALA A 146 4.24 14.53 13.57
C ALA A 146 4.04 13.80 12.21
N TYR A 147 4.70 12.66 12.02
CA TYR A 147 4.63 11.86 10.80
C TYR A 147 3.46 10.87 10.85
N LYS A 148 2.45 11.08 9.99
CA LYS A 148 1.17 10.34 10.01
C LYS A 148 1.09 9.18 9.00
N LYS A 149 2.23 8.57 8.66
CA LYS A 149 2.36 7.40 7.79
C LYS A 149 3.11 6.28 8.52
N VAL A 150 2.97 5.05 8.03
CA VAL A 150 3.76 3.87 8.47
C VAL A 150 4.64 3.37 7.32
N PRO A 151 5.75 2.65 7.58
CA PRO A 151 6.29 2.32 8.90
C PRO A 151 6.87 3.53 9.65
N ILE A 152 6.83 3.46 10.98
CA ILE A 152 7.68 4.25 11.89
C ILE A 152 8.45 3.26 12.75
N LEU A 153 9.77 3.41 12.84
CA LEU A 153 10.60 2.59 13.72
C LEU A 153 11.15 3.50 14.82
N LEU A 154 10.84 3.20 16.08
CA LEU A 154 11.55 3.79 17.21
C LEU A 154 12.73 2.88 17.57
N ALA A 155 13.91 3.47 17.68
CA ALA A 155 15.08 2.81 18.23
C ALA A 155 15.45 3.49 19.55
N LYS A 156 15.60 2.71 20.62
CA LYS A 156 16.17 3.23 21.88
C LYS A 156 17.65 3.55 21.67
N VAL A 157 18.06 4.72 22.13
CA VAL A 157 19.42 5.26 22.03
C VAL A 157 19.79 5.95 23.34
N ASP A 158 21.04 6.40 23.47
CA ASP A 158 21.46 7.15 24.66
C ASP A 158 20.59 8.42 24.82
N GLY A 159 20.05 8.62 26.02
CA GLY A 159 19.19 9.75 26.35
C GLY A 159 17.74 9.70 25.83
N GLY A 160 17.31 8.66 25.11
CA GLY A 160 15.92 8.57 24.65
C GLY A 160 15.65 7.61 23.49
N TYR A 161 14.85 8.05 22.53
CA TYR A 161 14.38 7.28 21.38
C TYR A 161 14.53 8.08 20.08
N GLN A 162 15.25 7.49 19.13
CA GLN A 162 15.37 8.01 17.78
C GLN A 162 14.19 7.53 16.94
N GLN A 163 13.38 8.43 16.40
CA GLN A 163 12.36 8.09 15.42
C GLN A 163 12.97 7.98 14.02
N LEU A 164 12.78 6.84 13.37
CA LEU A 164 13.11 6.61 11.96
C LEU A 164 11.82 6.52 11.12
N MET A 165 11.90 7.01 9.88
CA MET A 165 10.77 7.17 8.94
C MET A 165 11.23 6.84 7.52
N ASP A 166 10.26 6.64 6.61
CA ASP A 166 10.45 6.08 5.26
C ASP A 166 11.06 4.67 5.28
N SER A 167 10.35 3.71 4.68
CA SER A 167 10.75 2.30 4.70
C SER A 167 12.11 2.01 4.05
N SER A 168 12.56 2.81 3.08
CA SER A 168 13.89 2.66 2.46
C SER A 168 14.97 3.32 3.32
N ALA A 169 14.69 4.51 3.87
CA ALA A 169 15.63 5.19 4.76
C ALA A 169 15.86 4.43 6.08
N ILE A 170 14.82 3.82 6.67
CA ILE A 170 14.94 2.92 7.83
C ILE A 170 15.95 1.80 7.54
N ILE A 171 15.80 1.11 6.40
CA ILE A 171 16.68 0.01 6.00
C ILE A 171 18.11 0.49 5.76
N SER A 172 18.27 1.62 5.05
CA SER A 172 19.58 2.21 4.78
C SER A 172 20.31 2.69 6.03
N ALA A 173 19.61 3.31 6.98
CA ALA A 173 20.19 3.77 8.24
C ALA A 173 20.59 2.61 9.14
N LEU A 174 19.75 1.56 9.25
CA LEU A 174 20.12 0.35 9.98
C LEU A 174 21.28 -0.40 9.32
N GLU A 175 21.30 -0.53 7.99
CA GLU A 175 22.43 -1.18 7.31
C GLU A 175 23.74 -0.41 7.52
N THR A 176 23.67 0.92 7.53
CA THR A 176 24.80 1.79 7.85
C THR A 176 25.30 1.53 9.27
N TYR A 177 24.40 1.43 10.25
CA TYR A 177 24.74 1.10 11.64
C TYR A 177 25.39 -0.28 11.79
N PHE A 178 24.95 -1.28 11.02
CA PHE A 178 25.58 -2.60 11.06
C PHE A 178 26.95 -2.67 10.36
N ARG A 179 27.20 -1.80 9.38
CA ARG A 179 28.50 -1.69 8.70
C ARG A 179 29.50 -0.82 9.49
N ASP A 180 29.05 0.27 10.10
CA ASP A 180 29.87 1.13 10.97
C ASP A 180 29.45 1.00 12.45
N LYS A 181 30.03 0.01 13.12
CA LYS A 181 29.80 -0.28 14.55
C LYS A 181 30.30 0.81 15.51
N ASN A 182 31.03 1.83 15.02
CA ASN A 182 31.54 2.90 15.86
C ASN A 182 30.58 4.10 15.94
N SER A 183 29.65 4.21 14.99
CA SER A 183 28.75 5.36 14.85
C SER A 183 27.41 5.11 15.58
N GLN A 184 27.00 6.05 16.43
CA GLN A 184 25.66 6.01 17.02
C GLN A 184 24.57 6.26 15.98
N LEU A 185 23.40 5.64 16.17
CA LEU A 185 22.27 5.78 15.26
C LEU A 185 21.78 7.25 15.11
N THR A 186 21.91 8.04 16.18
CA THR A 186 21.66 9.50 16.24
C THR A 186 22.58 10.33 15.33
N GLU A 187 23.80 9.86 15.06
CA GLU A 187 24.70 10.47 14.08
C GLU A 187 24.40 9.96 12.67
N ILE A 188 24.13 8.66 12.53
CA ILE A 188 23.84 8.02 11.24
C ILE A 188 22.63 8.62 10.54
N VAL A 189 21.58 8.98 11.28
CA VAL A 189 20.40 9.64 10.68
C VAL A 189 20.72 10.96 10.00
N LYS A 190 21.78 11.67 10.40
CA LYS A 190 22.16 12.97 9.80
C LYS A 190 22.61 12.82 8.34
N PHE A 191 23.03 11.63 7.92
CA PHE A 191 23.34 11.33 6.51
C PHE A 191 22.10 11.17 5.62
N TYR A 192 20.90 11.16 6.21
CA TYR A 192 19.62 10.99 5.55
C TYR A 192 18.71 12.23 5.78
N PRO A 193 19.10 13.43 5.33
CA PRO A 193 18.42 14.66 5.73
C PRO A 193 16.97 14.72 5.22
N LEU A 194 16.10 15.30 6.06
CA LEU A 194 14.69 15.49 5.72
C LEU A 194 14.53 16.72 4.83
N SER A 195 13.82 16.52 3.71
CA SER A 195 13.40 17.58 2.80
C SER A 195 11.88 17.70 2.85
N ARG A 196 11.35 18.87 3.24
CA ARG A 196 9.91 19.16 3.12
C ARG A 196 9.65 20.00 1.88
N TYR A 197 8.72 19.54 1.05
CA TYR A 197 8.21 20.28 -0.11
C TYR A 197 6.68 20.28 -0.09
N THR A 198 6.08 21.27 -0.71
CA THR A 198 4.64 21.26 -0.98
C THR A 198 4.40 20.60 -2.34
N ASN A 199 3.58 19.56 -2.41
CA ASN A 199 3.23 18.93 -3.69
C ASN A 199 2.21 19.77 -4.47
N ASP A 200 1.90 19.36 -5.71
CA ASP A 200 0.94 20.07 -6.57
C ASP A 200 -0.48 20.18 -5.99
N ASP A 201 -0.86 19.30 -5.06
CA ASP A 201 -2.14 19.35 -4.33
C ASP A 201 -2.12 20.31 -3.12
N GLY A 202 -1.05 21.12 -2.95
CA GLY A 202 -0.89 22.02 -1.80
C GLY A 202 -0.55 21.31 -0.49
N LYS A 203 -0.25 20.01 -0.51
CA LYS A 203 0.02 19.20 0.68
C LYS A 203 1.51 19.11 0.95
N SER A 204 1.90 19.39 2.20
CA SER A 204 3.28 19.17 2.65
C SER A 204 3.63 17.68 2.58
N MET A 205 4.72 17.37 1.89
CA MET A 205 5.34 16.06 1.79
C MET A 205 6.74 16.13 2.38
N THR A 206 7.06 15.14 3.20
CA THR A 206 8.42 14.83 3.62
C THR A 206 8.97 13.77 2.67
N ASP A 207 10.16 14.02 2.14
CA ASP A 207 11.02 13.02 1.51
C ASP A 207 12.38 13.01 2.23
N ILE A 208 13.11 11.90 2.10
CA ILE A 208 14.38 11.69 2.79
C ILE A 208 15.46 11.52 1.73
N THR A 209 16.39 12.46 1.70
CA THR A 209 17.53 12.42 0.78
C THR A 209 18.41 11.22 1.13
N ASN A 210 19.12 10.68 0.14
CA ASN A 210 20.00 9.51 0.28
C ASN A 210 19.32 8.19 0.74
N LYS A 211 17.99 8.09 0.84
CA LYS A 211 17.28 6.92 1.40
C LYS A 211 17.53 5.53 0.77
N TYR A 212 18.24 5.46 -0.37
CA TYR A 212 18.70 4.19 -0.96
C TYR A 212 20.20 3.95 -0.75
N PHE A 213 20.98 4.95 -0.37
CA PHE A 213 22.41 4.82 -0.09
C PHE A 213 22.62 4.18 1.29
N VAL A 214 23.65 3.35 1.40
CA VAL A 214 24.19 2.91 2.69
C VAL A 214 25.50 3.67 2.85
N MET A 215 25.76 4.27 4.01
CA MET A 215 26.97 5.08 4.20
C MET A 215 28.12 4.21 4.71
N HIS A 216 29.32 4.51 4.23
CA HIS A 216 30.54 3.75 4.53
C HIS A 216 31.64 4.71 4.98
N ASN A 217 32.31 4.36 6.06
CA ASN A 217 33.46 5.11 6.62
C ASN A 217 34.81 4.61 6.04
N SER A 218 34.75 3.65 5.12
CA SER A 218 35.88 2.96 4.51
C SER A 218 36.53 3.76 3.38
N SER A 219 37.75 3.34 2.99
CA SER A 219 38.37 3.77 1.73
C SER A 219 37.44 3.56 0.54
N VAL A 220 37.54 4.44 -0.48
CA VAL A 220 36.66 4.46 -1.65
C VAL A 220 36.46 3.04 -2.22
N PRO A 221 35.21 2.53 -2.35
CA PRO A 221 34.95 1.14 -2.73
C PRO A 221 35.62 0.74 -4.04
N ASP A 222 35.92 -0.54 -4.24
CA ASP A 222 36.43 -1.02 -5.53
C ASP A 222 35.41 -0.75 -6.66
N GLN A 223 35.87 -0.69 -7.92
CA GLN A 223 34.98 -0.51 -9.07
C GLN A 223 33.87 -1.57 -9.12
N LYS A 224 34.16 -2.83 -8.75
CA LYS A 224 33.14 -3.89 -8.67
C LYS A 224 32.08 -3.57 -7.60
N GLU A 225 32.52 -3.23 -6.40
CA GLU A 225 31.65 -2.92 -5.26
C GLU A 225 30.72 -1.72 -5.55
N ARG A 226 31.25 -0.65 -6.16
CA ARG A 226 30.43 0.50 -6.59
C ARG A 226 29.35 0.13 -7.60
N MET A 227 29.63 -0.83 -8.49
CA MET A 227 28.65 -1.30 -9.48
C MET A 227 27.58 -2.18 -8.84
N GLU A 228 27.95 -3.04 -7.88
CA GLU A 228 27.01 -3.87 -7.12
C GLU A 228 26.11 -3.03 -6.20
N GLU A 229 26.66 -2.03 -5.51
CA GLU A 229 25.88 -1.03 -4.76
C GLU A 229 24.93 -0.25 -5.68
N LYS A 230 25.39 0.17 -6.86
CA LYS A 230 24.58 0.93 -7.81
C LYS A 230 23.39 0.09 -8.31
N GLU A 231 23.65 -1.16 -8.68
CA GLU A 231 22.62 -2.14 -9.07
C GLU A 231 21.61 -2.36 -7.93
N GLU A 232 22.07 -2.55 -6.69
CA GLU A 232 21.17 -2.66 -5.53
C GLU A 232 20.30 -1.40 -5.36
N ARG A 233 20.89 -0.21 -5.43
CA ARG A 233 20.17 1.08 -5.31
C ARG A 233 19.11 1.24 -6.39
N GLU A 234 19.43 0.93 -7.63
CA GLU A 234 18.50 1.02 -8.77
C GLU A 234 17.31 0.08 -8.58
N TRP A 235 17.53 -1.17 -8.14
CA TRP A 235 16.45 -2.13 -7.89
C TRP A 235 15.61 -1.80 -6.64
N ARG A 236 16.21 -1.26 -5.57
CA ARG A 236 15.45 -0.74 -4.40
C ARG A 236 14.55 0.43 -4.79
N GLN A 237 15.05 1.35 -5.62
CA GLN A 237 14.25 2.47 -6.15
C GLN A 237 13.15 1.97 -7.10
N TRP A 238 13.45 1.00 -7.97
CA TRP A 238 12.47 0.38 -8.86
C TRP A 238 11.34 -0.31 -8.08
N ALA A 239 11.64 -0.99 -6.98
CA ALA A 239 10.61 -1.64 -6.17
C ALA A 239 9.59 -0.63 -5.61
N ASP A 240 10.07 0.50 -5.06
CA ASP A 240 9.22 1.55 -4.50
C ASP A 240 8.45 2.37 -5.57
N SER A 241 9.02 2.55 -6.77
CA SER A 241 8.49 3.43 -7.82
C SER A 241 7.75 2.72 -8.96
N VAL A 242 7.96 1.41 -9.15
CA VAL A 242 7.32 0.60 -10.19
C VAL A 242 6.54 -0.55 -9.56
N LEU A 243 7.22 -1.47 -8.86
CA LEU A 243 6.60 -2.70 -8.39
C LEU A 243 5.40 -2.42 -7.46
N VAL A 244 5.58 -1.61 -6.41
CA VAL A 244 4.52 -1.24 -5.44
C VAL A 244 3.27 -0.67 -6.14
N HIS A 245 3.42 0.04 -7.26
CA HIS A 245 2.29 0.63 -7.99
C HIS A 245 1.48 -0.39 -8.79
N THR A 246 2.02 -1.59 -9.06
CA THR A 246 1.27 -2.70 -9.69
C THR A 246 0.38 -3.45 -8.68
N LEU A 247 0.75 -3.50 -7.39
CA LEU A 247 0.09 -4.31 -6.36
C LEU A 247 -1.38 -3.92 -6.16
N SER A 248 -1.66 -2.66 -5.79
CA SER A 248 -3.03 -2.24 -5.43
C SER A 248 -4.03 -2.40 -6.58
N PRO A 249 -3.73 -2.00 -7.84
CA PRO A 249 -4.60 -2.29 -8.98
C PRO A 249 -4.86 -3.78 -9.21
N ASN A 250 -3.92 -4.66 -8.84
CA ASN A 250 -4.06 -6.10 -8.99
C ASN A 250 -4.90 -6.76 -7.88
N VAL A 251 -4.64 -6.48 -6.60
CA VAL A 251 -5.38 -7.12 -5.51
C VAL A 251 -6.82 -6.59 -5.35
N TYR A 252 -7.12 -5.41 -5.87
CA TYR A 252 -8.47 -4.82 -5.85
C TYR A 252 -9.12 -4.73 -7.25
N ARG A 253 -8.69 -5.59 -8.19
CA ARG A 253 -9.13 -5.54 -9.61
C ARG A 253 -10.64 -5.69 -9.77
N THR A 254 -11.23 -6.66 -9.06
CA THR A 254 -12.67 -6.93 -9.04
C THR A 254 -13.24 -6.76 -7.62
N PRO A 255 -14.57 -6.57 -7.45
CA PRO A 255 -15.16 -6.48 -6.11
C PRO A 255 -14.95 -7.75 -5.26
N GLY A 256 -14.94 -8.92 -5.91
CA GLY A 256 -14.68 -10.20 -5.25
C GLY A 256 -13.24 -10.33 -4.77
N GLU A 257 -12.27 -10.02 -5.63
CA GLU A 257 -10.84 -9.96 -5.26
C GLU A 257 -10.63 -8.96 -4.12
N ALA A 258 -11.22 -7.75 -4.20
CA ALA A 258 -11.05 -6.73 -3.18
C ALA A 258 -11.59 -7.16 -1.81
N LEU A 259 -12.78 -7.79 -1.76
CA LEU A 259 -13.34 -8.32 -0.51
C LEU A 259 -12.51 -9.49 0.03
N ALA A 260 -11.98 -10.37 -0.84
CA ALA A 260 -11.11 -11.46 -0.43
C ALA A 260 -9.79 -10.94 0.17
N THR A 261 -9.15 -9.95 -0.46
CA THR A 261 -7.95 -9.29 0.07
C THR A 261 -8.20 -8.64 1.42
N PHE A 262 -9.31 -7.93 1.63
CA PHE A 262 -9.63 -7.33 2.93
C PHE A 262 -9.95 -8.36 4.02
N LYS A 263 -10.59 -9.48 3.69
CA LYS A 263 -10.76 -10.60 4.62
C LYS A 263 -9.43 -11.23 5.02
N TRP A 264 -8.53 -11.43 4.05
CA TRP A 264 -7.17 -11.91 4.34
C TRP A 264 -6.39 -10.92 5.21
N PHE A 265 -6.52 -9.61 4.97
CA PHE A 265 -5.92 -8.56 5.81
C PHE A 265 -6.43 -8.59 7.25
N GLU A 266 -7.75 -8.79 7.45
CA GLU A 266 -8.37 -8.94 8.77
C GLU A 266 -7.79 -10.13 9.55
N GLU A 267 -7.59 -11.25 8.85
CA GLU A 267 -7.02 -12.49 9.40
C GLU A 267 -5.53 -12.32 9.76
N VAL A 268 -4.67 -11.99 8.80
CA VAL A 268 -3.22 -11.93 9.06
C VAL A 268 -2.81 -10.72 9.90
N GLY A 269 -3.60 -9.66 9.89
CA GLY A 269 -3.44 -8.47 10.74
C GLY A 269 -3.95 -8.66 12.16
N GLY A 270 -4.61 -9.78 12.48
CA GLY A 270 -5.17 -10.03 13.81
C GLY A 270 -6.20 -8.98 14.25
N TRP A 271 -6.97 -8.43 13.30
CA TRP A 271 -7.84 -7.28 13.56
C TRP A 271 -8.94 -7.61 14.57
N LYS A 272 -9.47 -8.84 14.56
CA LYS A 272 -10.50 -9.31 15.53
C LYS A 272 -9.99 -9.40 16.97
N GLN A 273 -8.69 -9.53 17.15
CA GLN A 273 -8.02 -9.55 18.46
C GLN A 273 -7.62 -8.14 18.92
N SER A 274 -7.40 -7.23 17.95
CA SER A 274 -6.83 -5.90 18.19
C SER A 274 -7.88 -4.78 18.25
N PHE A 275 -9.01 -4.93 17.57
CA PHE A 275 -10.02 -3.88 17.37
C PHE A 275 -11.46 -4.36 17.61
N PRO A 276 -12.41 -3.47 17.96
CA PRO A 276 -13.83 -3.79 18.06
C PRO A 276 -14.41 -4.35 16.74
N GLY A 277 -15.27 -5.37 16.83
CA GLY A 277 -15.81 -6.06 15.65
C GLY A 277 -16.57 -5.18 14.64
N TRP A 278 -17.14 -4.05 15.08
CA TRP A 278 -17.78 -3.08 14.17
C TRP A 278 -16.75 -2.24 13.39
N GLU A 279 -15.59 -1.93 13.99
CA GLU A 279 -14.47 -1.29 13.30
C GLU A 279 -13.86 -2.25 12.28
N CYS A 280 -13.68 -3.53 12.64
CA CYS A 280 -13.27 -4.58 11.71
C CYS A 280 -14.22 -4.69 10.52
N ALA A 281 -15.53 -4.74 10.74
CA ALA A 281 -16.52 -4.79 9.67
C ALA A 281 -16.45 -3.55 8.76
N LEU A 282 -16.31 -2.34 9.33
CA LEU A 282 -16.14 -1.11 8.55
C LEU A 282 -14.84 -1.14 7.72
N MET A 283 -13.73 -1.57 8.31
CA MET A 283 -12.45 -1.70 7.62
C MET A 283 -12.52 -2.73 6.47
N VAL A 284 -13.15 -3.89 6.68
CA VAL A 284 -13.25 -4.94 5.65
C VAL A 284 -14.18 -4.51 4.52
N TYR A 285 -15.46 -4.23 4.82
CA TYR A 285 -16.46 -3.99 3.76
C TYR A 285 -16.35 -2.59 3.16
N GLY A 286 -16.16 -1.57 3.99
CA GLY A 286 -15.96 -0.19 3.55
C GLY A 286 -14.62 0.00 2.85
N GLY A 287 -13.56 -0.59 3.40
CA GLY A 287 -12.22 -0.58 2.80
C GLY A 287 -12.18 -1.28 1.44
N ALA A 288 -12.76 -2.48 1.30
CA ALA A 288 -12.84 -3.18 0.01
C ALA A 288 -13.56 -2.35 -1.06
N ALA A 289 -14.72 -1.77 -0.74
CA ALA A 289 -15.48 -0.93 -1.68
C ALA A 289 -14.70 0.33 -2.09
N ALA A 290 -14.06 1.01 -1.13
CA ALA A 290 -13.24 2.19 -1.39
C ALA A 290 -12.01 1.85 -2.24
N MET A 291 -11.28 0.79 -1.89
CA MET A 291 -10.05 0.40 -2.57
C MET A 291 -10.31 -0.12 -3.99
N TRP A 292 -11.43 -0.82 -4.25
CA TRP A 292 -11.84 -1.16 -5.62
C TRP A 292 -12.05 0.08 -6.51
N MET A 293 -12.67 1.15 -5.97
CA MET A 293 -12.82 2.41 -6.70
C MET A 293 -11.48 3.15 -6.87
N ILE A 294 -10.63 3.15 -5.85
CA ILE A 294 -9.30 3.78 -5.89
C ILE A 294 -8.38 3.04 -6.87
N ALA A 295 -8.41 1.71 -6.90
CA ALA A 295 -7.61 0.87 -7.79
C ALA A 295 -7.84 1.19 -9.28
N LYS A 296 -9.08 1.47 -9.69
CA LYS A 296 -9.39 1.94 -11.06
C LYS A 296 -8.73 3.29 -11.37
N ARG A 297 -8.66 4.20 -10.40
CA ARG A 297 -7.96 5.50 -10.54
C ARG A 297 -6.44 5.31 -10.55
N LEU A 298 -5.91 4.41 -9.74
CA LEU A 298 -4.48 4.05 -9.70
C LEU A 298 -4.03 3.39 -11.01
N LYS A 299 -4.81 2.47 -11.59
CA LYS A 299 -4.57 1.90 -12.93
C LYS A 299 -4.29 2.99 -13.95
N LYS A 300 -5.18 3.99 -14.03
CA LYS A 300 -5.03 5.13 -14.96
C LYS A 300 -3.85 6.04 -14.59
N ARG A 301 -3.65 6.35 -13.30
CA ARG A 301 -2.58 7.23 -12.81
C ARG A 301 -1.18 6.67 -13.10
N HIS A 302 -0.99 5.37 -12.93
CA HIS A 302 0.29 4.69 -13.12
C HIS A 302 0.43 4.07 -14.53
N ASN A 303 -0.45 4.45 -15.47
CA ASN A 303 -0.45 4.01 -16.87
C ASN A 303 -0.32 2.48 -17.04
N LEU A 304 -1.02 1.72 -16.19
CA LEU A 304 -1.01 0.26 -16.26
C LEU A 304 -1.82 -0.26 -17.45
N GLN A 305 -1.42 -1.43 -17.96
CA GLN A 305 -2.08 -2.12 -19.07
C GLN A 305 -3.55 -2.45 -18.77
N ASP A 306 -4.30 -2.76 -19.83
CA ASP A 306 -5.74 -2.94 -19.68
C ASP A 306 -6.15 -4.13 -18.80
N ASP A 307 -5.46 -5.27 -18.94
CA ASP A 307 -5.32 -6.20 -17.82
C ASP A 307 -4.12 -5.80 -16.96
N VAL A 308 -4.42 -5.43 -15.72
CA VAL A 308 -3.43 -5.09 -14.69
C VAL A 308 -2.53 -6.28 -14.34
N ARG A 309 -2.96 -7.53 -14.59
CA ARG A 309 -2.16 -8.73 -14.36
C ARG A 309 -0.87 -8.73 -15.19
N HIS A 310 -0.94 -8.42 -16.49
CA HIS A 310 0.26 -8.29 -17.32
C HIS A 310 1.22 -7.20 -16.82
N SER A 311 0.72 -6.14 -16.18
CA SER A 311 1.61 -5.13 -15.59
C SER A 311 2.36 -5.65 -14.36
N LEU A 312 1.78 -6.57 -13.59
CA LEU A 312 2.44 -7.27 -12.48
C LEU A 312 3.39 -8.36 -12.98
N TYR A 313 2.99 -9.12 -14.01
CA TYR A 313 3.83 -10.16 -14.63
C TYR A 313 5.09 -9.55 -15.24
N ASN A 314 4.95 -8.53 -16.10
CA ASN A 314 6.08 -7.83 -16.68
C ASN A 314 7.05 -7.23 -15.63
N ALA A 315 6.55 -6.84 -14.44
CA ALA A 315 7.39 -6.38 -13.35
C ALA A 315 8.16 -7.54 -12.68
N ALA A 316 7.51 -8.69 -12.48
CA ALA A 316 8.18 -9.89 -11.97
C ALA A 316 9.18 -10.49 -12.97
N ASP A 317 8.86 -10.50 -14.26
CA ASP A 317 9.77 -10.94 -15.32
C ASP A 317 10.98 -10.02 -15.41
N ALA A 318 10.80 -8.69 -15.36
CA ALA A 318 11.92 -7.75 -15.34
C ALA A 318 12.86 -7.96 -14.13
N TRP A 319 12.31 -8.29 -12.96
CA TRP A 319 13.10 -8.63 -11.77
C TRP A 319 13.86 -9.96 -11.95
N ILE A 320 13.16 -11.01 -12.41
CA ILE A 320 13.77 -12.33 -12.60
C ILE A 320 14.81 -12.33 -13.72
N ASP A 321 14.62 -11.55 -14.78
CA ASP A 321 15.63 -11.33 -15.81
C ASP A 321 16.90 -10.67 -15.25
N ALA A 322 16.78 -9.80 -14.24
CA ALA A 322 17.94 -9.21 -13.57
C ALA A 322 18.72 -10.25 -12.76
N VAL A 323 18.02 -11.06 -11.96
CA VAL A 323 18.63 -12.17 -11.22
C VAL A 323 19.28 -13.19 -12.18
N LYS A 324 18.59 -13.56 -13.27
CA LYS A 324 19.12 -14.45 -14.32
C LYS A 324 20.35 -13.86 -15.01
N LYS A 325 20.38 -12.55 -15.29
CA LYS A 325 21.56 -11.86 -15.87
C LYS A 325 22.77 -11.84 -14.92
N LYS A 326 22.54 -11.80 -13.61
CA LYS A 326 23.60 -11.94 -12.59
C LYS A 326 24.20 -13.35 -12.59
N GLY A 327 23.41 -14.36 -12.96
CA GLY A 327 23.84 -15.76 -13.02
C GLY A 327 23.90 -16.46 -11.65
N SER A 328 23.41 -15.80 -10.61
CA SER A 328 23.44 -16.26 -9.21
C SER A 328 22.05 -16.57 -8.67
N LYS A 329 21.99 -17.08 -7.43
CA LYS A 329 20.74 -17.44 -6.76
C LYS A 329 19.84 -16.23 -6.45
N PHE A 330 20.47 -15.15 -5.99
CA PHE A 330 19.87 -13.87 -5.67
C PHE A 330 20.58 -12.76 -6.46
N LEU A 331 20.03 -11.55 -6.52
CA LEU A 331 20.73 -10.42 -7.13
C LEU A 331 22.03 -10.10 -6.35
N GLY A 332 22.02 -10.31 -5.04
CA GLY A 332 23.19 -10.24 -4.14
C GLY A 332 24.22 -11.37 -4.27
N GLY A 333 24.04 -12.33 -5.18
CA GLY A 333 24.92 -13.50 -5.30
C GLY A 333 24.35 -14.74 -4.60
N ASP A 334 25.14 -15.38 -3.75
CA ASP A 334 24.75 -16.56 -2.97
C ASP A 334 23.88 -16.22 -1.74
N GLN A 335 23.94 -14.96 -1.29
CA GLN A 335 23.08 -14.40 -0.25
C GLN A 335 22.29 -13.21 -0.82
N PRO A 336 21.08 -12.95 -0.32
CA PRO A 336 20.28 -11.82 -0.80
C PRO A 336 20.85 -10.48 -0.32
N ASN A 337 20.85 -9.49 -1.22
CA ASN A 337 21.19 -8.10 -0.87
C ASN A 337 19.94 -7.30 -0.45
N LEU A 338 20.07 -5.99 -0.22
CA LEU A 338 18.91 -5.20 0.21
C LEU A 338 17.86 -5.02 -0.90
N ALA A 339 18.20 -5.19 -2.18
CA ALA A 339 17.25 -5.20 -3.27
C ALA A 339 16.41 -6.49 -3.28
N ASP A 340 17.04 -7.66 -3.13
CA ASP A 340 16.34 -8.94 -2.98
C ASP A 340 15.34 -8.90 -1.81
N VAL A 341 15.82 -8.48 -0.63
CA VAL A 341 15.01 -8.31 0.58
C VAL A 341 13.88 -7.30 0.36
N THR A 342 14.15 -6.23 -0.41
CA THR A 342 13.16 -5.20 -0.73
C THR A 342 12.04 -5.72 -1.62
N VAL A 343 12.37 -6.38 -2.73
CA VAL A 343 11.38 -6.94 -3.67
C VAL A 343 10.57 -8.04 -2.99
N TYR A 344 11.22 -8.90 -2.20
CA TYR A 344 10.54 -9.93 -1.41
C TYR A 344 9.57 -9.31 -0.41
N GLY A 345 10.01 -8.28 0.33
CA GLY A 345 9.17 -7.55 1.27
C GLY A 345 7.93 -6.95 0.60
N VAL A 346 8.09 -6.30 -0.56
CA VAL A 346 6.96 -5.77 -1.33
C VAL A 346 5.99 -6.89 -1.73
N LEU A 347 6.46 -7.99 -2.33
CA LEU A 347 5.60 -9.09 -2.79
C LEU A 347 4.91 -9.84 -1.65
N SER A 348 5.58 -10.03 -0.51
CA SER A 348 4.99 -10.70 0.66
C SER A 348 3.74 -9.99 1.22
N SER A 349 3.55 -8.70 0.92
CA SER A 349 2.35 -7.95 1.29
C SER A 349 1.06 -8.41 0.58
N ILE A 350 1.19 -9.22 -0.48
CA ILE A 350 0.06 -9.75 -1.25
C ILE A 350 0.02 -11.29 -1.28
N GLU A 351 0.83 -11.98 -0.47
CA GLU A 351 1.05 -13.44 -0.54
C GLU A 351 -0.25 -14.29 -0.50
N GLY A 352 -1.21 -13.92 0.35
CA GLY A 352 -2.51 -14.61 0.43
C GLY A 352 -3.58 -14.14 -0.56
N CYS A 353 -3.26 -13.18 -1.43
CA CYS A 353 -4.20 -12.66 -2.43
C CYS A 353 -4.17 -13.51 -3.70
N GLN A 354 -5.31 -13.61 -4.41
CA GLN A 354 -5.39 -14.28 -5.71
C GLN A 354 -4.33 -13.75 -6.70
N ALA A 355 -4.08 -12.45 -6.71
CA ALA A 355 -3.06 -11.83 -7.58
C ALA A 355 -1.65 -12.40 -7.41
N PHE A 356 -1.29 -12.90 -6.22
CA PHE A 356 0.02 -13.53 -5.99
C PHE A 356 0.04 -14.99 -6.47
N GLN A 357 -1.08 -15.70 -6.36
CA GLN A 357 -1.22 -17.04 -6.95
C GLN A 357 -1.17 -16.97 -8.48
N ASP A 358 -1.90 -16.00 -9.06
CA ASP A 358 -1.85 -15.69 -10.49
C ASP A 358 -0.41 -15.35 -10.92
N LEU A 359 0.31 -14.52 -10.16
CA LEU A 359 1.71 -14.17 -10.41
C LEU A 359 2.63 -15.39 -10.44
N ARG A 360 2.52 -16.28 -9.45
CA ARG A 360 3.34 -17.51 -9.36
C ARG A 360 3.03 -18.52 -10.47
N ASN A 361 1.80 -18.54 -10.99
CA ASN A 361 1.38 -19.46 -12.04
C ASN A 361 1.74 -18.97 -13.45
N ASN A 362 2.05 -17.68 -13.63
CA ASN A 362 2.29 -17.06 -14.93
C ASN A 362 3.73 -16.49 -15.09
N THR A 363 4.59 -16.59 -14.08
CA THR A 363 5.99 -16.11 -14.12
C THR A 363 6.92 -17.02 -13.32
N ASP A 364 8.21 -16.99 -13.62
CA ASP A 364 9.24 -17.79 -12.93
C ASP A 364 9.53 -17.34 -11.48
N ILE A 365 8.89 -16.27 -10.99
CA ILE A 365 9.24 -15.62 -9.70
C ILE A 365 9.03 -16.52 -8.48
N GLY A 366 8.17 -17.54 -8.59
CA GLY A 366 7.82 -18.45 -7.49
C GLY A 366 9.04 -19.12 -6.86
N LYS A 367 10.02 -19.56 -7.66
CA LYS A 367 11.23 -20.23 -7.15
C LYS A 367 12.11 -19.28 -6.32
N TRP A 368 12.46 -18.12 -6.87
CA TRP A 368 13.25 -17.11 -6.17
C TRP A 368 12.54 -16.62 -4.90
N TYR A 369 11.20 -16.47 -4.95
CA TYR A 369 10.41 -16.04 -3.80
C TYR A 369 10.45 -17.07 -2.66
N ASP A 370 10.33 -18.36 -2.96
CA ASP A 370 10.44 -19.42 -1.93
C ASP A 370 11.86 -19.52 -1.37
N GLU A 371 12.88 -19.36 -2.20
CA GLU A 371 14.27 -19.32 -1.75
C GLU A 371 14.56 -18.12 -0.84
N MET A 372 13.99 -16.95 -1.14
CA MET A 372 13.99 -15.78 -0.26
C MET A 372 13.26 -16.03 1.06
N LYS A 373 12.04 -16.59 0.99
CA LYS A 373 11.22 -16.92 2.16
C LYS A 373 11.98 -17.86 3.11
N ASN A 374 12.64 -18.88 2.56
CA ASN A 374 13.42 -19.84 3.33
C ASN A 374 14.72 -19.22 3.92
N ASN A 375 15.44 -18.37 3.17
CA ASN A 375 16.63 -17.67 3.67
C ASN A 375 16.32 -16.71 4.83
N ILE A 376 15.15 -16.06 4.79
CA ILE A 376 14.68 -15.16 5.84
C ILE A 376 14.13 -15.98 7.02
N ALA A 377 13.34 -17.02 6.78
CA ALA A 377 12.78 -17.86 7.83
C ALA A 377 13.84 -18.57 8.70
N SER A 378 15.00 -18.92 8.15
CA SER A 378 16.10 -19.53 8.92
C SER A 378 16.88 -18.56 9.82
N LYS A 379 16.72 -17.23 9.60
CA LYS A 379 17.37 -16.16 10.39
C LYS A 379 16.40 -15.46 11.34
N LYS A 380 15.11 -15.54 11.05
CA LYS A 380 14.01 -14.89 11.79
C LYS A 380 13.87 -15.41 13.21
N GLY A 381 13.71 -14.48 14.17
CA GLY A 381 13.41 -14.81 15.56
C GLY A 381 12.03 -15.41 15.82
N ARG A 382 11.84 -16.02 16.99
CA ARG A 382 10.56 -16.58 17.43
C ARG A 382 9.54 -15.47 17.68
N VAL A 383 8.33 -15.66 17.18
CA VAL A 383 7.19 -14.77 17.47
C VAL A 383 6.64 -15.08 18.86
N LEU A 384 6.50 -14.05 19.69
CA LEU A 384 5.94 -14.11 21.04
C LEU A 384 4.78 -13.13 21.16
N SER A 385 3.57 -13.63 21.39
CA SER A 385 2.43 -12.78 21.74
C SER A 385 2.69 -12.11 23.09
N VAL A 386 2.49 -10.80 23.16
CA VAL A 386 2.54 -10.06 24.44
C VAL A 386 1.22 -10.23 25.20
N HIS A 387 0.18 -10.77 24.56
CA HIS A 387 -1.16 -10.96 25.12
C HIS A 387 -1.61 -12.42 24.98
N ALA A 388 -0.84 -13.33 25.60
CA ALA A 388 -1.46 -14.48 26.22
C ALA A 388 -2.18 -13.97 27.48
N LYS A 389 -3.49 -13.73 27.39
CA LYS A 389 -4.32 -13.72 28.60
C LYS A 389 -4.36 -15.17 29.11
N ASN A 390 -3.80 -15.39 30.29
CA ASN A 390 -4.10 -16.59 31.08
C ASN A 390 -5.57 -16.61 31.49
#